data_AF-A0A970C3R2-F1
#
_entry.id   AF-A0A970C3R2-F1
#
_cell.length_a   1.000
_cell.length_b   1.000
_cell.length_c   1.000
_cell.angle_alpha   90.00
_cell.angle_beta   90.00
_cell.angle_gamma   90.00
#
_symmetry.space_group_name_H-M   'P 1'
#
loop_
_entity.id
_entity.type
_entity.pdbx_description
1 polymer ?
#
loop_
_entity_poly.entity_id
_entity_poly.type
_entity_poly.pdbx_seq_one_letter_code
_entity_poly.pdbx_strand_id
1 'polypeptide(L)'
;SVSYGGALCSQCRAGDGDAFSVTGGTLATLNYLLKTPFNQAKKLRVPLAMRGELKAITVNCVRAQLGRDINSASFLALVQETTERV
;
A
#
# COMPACT_ATOMS: atom_id res chain seq x y z
N SER A 1 6.80 13.22 9.60
CA SER A 1 7.02 12.06 10.47
C SER A 1 6.24 10.88 9.93
N VAL A 2 6.83 9.68 9.84
CA VAL A 2 6.12 8.43 9.48
C VAL A 2 4.96 8.16 10.44
N SER A 3 4.99 8.74 11.65
CA SER A 3 3.87 8.78 12.61
C SER A 3 2.57 9.37 12.03
N TYR A 4 2.62 10.14 10.94
CA TYR A 4 1.46 10.69 10.24
C TYR A 4 1.11 9.94 8.94
N GLY A 5 1.78 8.83 8.64
CA GLY A 5 1.46 7.98 7.49
C GLY A 5 1.76 8.59 6.11
N GLY A 6 2.81 9.42 6.00
CA GLY A 6 3.17 10.14 4.77
C GLY A 6 4.40 9.58 4.03
N ALA A 7 4.71 10.18 2.88
CA ALA A 7 5.96 9.94 2.16
C ALA A 7 7.05 10.92 2.63
N LEU A 8 8.29 10.44 2.76
CA LEU A 8 9.46 11.26 3.07
C LEU A 8 10.32 11.44 1.82
N CYS A 9 10.87 12.64 1.63
CA CYS A 9 11.95 12.81 0.65
C CYS A 9 13.25 12.22 1.21
N SER A 10 14.25 12.02 0.35
CA SER A 10 15.55 11.44 0.73
C SER A 10 16.26 12.21 1.84
N GLN A 11 16.08 13.53 1.90
CA GLN A 11 16.66 14.39 2.94
C GLN A 11 15.95 14.25 4.29
N CYS A 12 14.64 13.97 4.29
CA CYS A 12 13.84 13.80 5.50
C CYS A 12 13.96 12.40 6.13
N ARG A 13 14.63 11.45 5.46
CA ARG A 13 14.76 10.05 5.92
C ARG A 13 15.62 9.91 7.19
N ALA A 14 16.59 10.79 7.40
CA ALA A 14 17.64 10.63 8.41
C ALA A 14 17.13 10.47 9.87
N GLY A 15 15.87 10.83 10.14
CA GLY A 15 15.25 10.71 11.47
C GLY A 15 14.25 9.57 11.63
N ASP A 16 14.04 8.72 10.61
CA ASP A 16 12.90 7.78 10.61
C ASP A 16 13.32 6.38 10.13
N GLY A 17 13.70 5.52 11.08
CA GLY A 17 14.23 4.18 10.81
C GLY A 17 13.19 3.18 10.27
N ASP A 18 11.91 3.44 10.51
CA ASP A 18 10.80 2.61 10.04
C ASP A 18 10.38 2.96 8.59
N ALA A 19 10.97 4.01 8.00
CA ALA A 19 10.76 4.37 6.62
C ALA A 19 11.49 3.41 5.66
N PHE A 20 10.76 2.89 4.67
CA PHE A 20 11.32 2.09 3.58
C PHE A 20 11.28 2.85 2.26
N SER A 21 12.24 2.55 1.38
CA SER A 21 12.31 3.17 0.05
C SER A 21 11.27 2.56 -0.89
N VAL A 22 10.70 3.40 -1.75
CA VAL A 22 9.81 3.00 -2.84
C VAL A 22 10.21 3.70 -4.12
N THR A 23 9.90 3.11 -5.26
CA THR A 23 10.11 3.78 -6.56
C THR A 23 9.13 4.93 -6.78
N GLY A 24 9.53 5.92 -7.58
CA GLY A 24 8.63 6.99 -8.00
C GLY A 24 7.41 6.47 -8.77
N GLY A 25 7.56 5.39 -9.52
CA GLY A 25 6.46 4.71 -10.21
C GLY A 25 5.40 4.15 -9.26
N THR A 26 5.82 3.63 -8.10
CA THR A 26 4.90 3.16 -7.06
C THR A 26 4.07 4.30 -6.47
N LEU A 27 4.68 5.44 -6.16
CA LEU A 27 3.94 6.61 -5.68
C LEU A 27 2.97 7.16 -6.74
N ALA A 28 3.41 7.23 -8.00
CA ALA A 28 2.54 7.65 -9.10
C ALA A 28 1.34 6.71 -9.28
N THR A 29 1.58 5.40 -9.16
CA THR A 29 0.54 4.37 -9.22
C THR A 29 -0.43 4.50 -8.06
N LEU A 30 0.05 4.68 -6.83
CA LEU A 30 -0.79 4.87 -5.66
C LEU A 30 -1.67 6.12 -5.83
N ASN A 31 -1.09 7.24 -6.26
CA ASN A 31 -1.83 8.48 -6.52
C ASN A 31 -2.87 8.31 -7.63
N TYR A 32 -2.57 7.55 -8.69
CA TYR A 32 -3.54 7.20 -9.73
C TYR A 32 -4.70 6.38 -9.14
N LEU A 33 -4.41 5.32 -8.39
CA LEU A 33 -5.43 4.45 -7.78
C LEU A 33 -6.36 5.22 -6.83
N LEU A 34 -5.82 6.16 -6.03
CA LEU A 34 -6.61 6.96 -5.09
C LEU A 34 -7.55 7.96 -5.77
N LYS A 35 -7.26 8.37 -7.02
CA LYS A 35 -8.02 9.38 -7.76
C LYS A 35 -8.90 8.81 -8.87
N THR A 36 -8.71 7.53 -9.19
CA THR A 36 -9.33 6.91 -10.36
C THR A 36 -10.51 6.04 -9.95
N PRO A 37 -11.67 6.14 -10.63
CA PRO A 37 -12.77 5.22 -10.41
C PRO A 37 -12.36 3.76 -10.61
N PHE A 38 -12.89 2.86 -9.79
CA PHE A 38 -12.52 1.44 -9.78
C PHE A 38 -12.55 0.77 -11.17
N ASN A 39 -13.57 1.06 -11.97
CA ASN A 39 -13.74 0.51 -13.33
C ASN A 39 -12.60 0.88 -14.31
N GLN A 40 -11.89 1.96 -14.04
CA GLN A 40 -10.72 2.38 -14.82
C GLN A 40 -9.43 1.85 -14.17
N ALA A 41 -9.35 1.90 -12.84
CA ALA A 41 -8.23 1.38 -12.07
C ALA A 41 -7.93 -0.10 -12.37
N LYS A 42 -8.97 -0.93 -12.59
CA LYS A 42 -8.80 -2.36 -12.94
C LYS A 42 -8.02 -2.62 -14.24
N LYS A 43 -7.92 -1.62 -15.12
CA LYS A 43 -7.18 -1.72 -16.39
C LYS A 43 -5.69 -1.43 -16.21
N LEU A 44 -5.29 -0.90 -15.05
CA LEU A 44 -3.91 -0.55 -14.77
C LEU A 44 -3.04 -1.82 -14.68
N ARG A 45 -1.99 -1.86 -15.51
CA ARG A 45 -0.99 -2.91 -15.45
C ARG A 45 0.12 -2.50 -14.50
N VAL A 46 0.21 -3.19 -13.36
CA VAL A 46 1.26 -2.97 -12.36
C VAL A 46 2.38 -4.00 -12.54
N PRO A 47 3.63 -3.57 -12.81
CA PRO A 47 4.80 -4.44 -12.87
C PRO A 47 5.03 -5.21 -11.58
N LEU A 48 5.59 -6.42 -11.67
CA LEU A 48 5.78 -7.31 -10.51
C LEU A 48 6.60 -6.65 -9.38
N ALA A 49 7.68 -5.94 -9.73
CA ALA A 49 8.53 -5.23 -8.77
C ALA A 49 7.74 -4.19 -7.94
N MET A 50 6.79 -3.49 -8.57
CA MET A 50 5.95 -2.48 -7.90
C MET A 50 4.85 -3.09 -7.05
N ARG A 51 4.38 -4.31 -7.38
CA ARG A 51 3.38 -5.02 -6.55
C ARG A 51 3.91 -5.30 -5.15
N GLY A 52 5.20 -5.62 -5.03
CA GLY A 52 5.86 -5.81 -3.74
C GLY A 52 5.81 -4.54 -2.89
N GLU A 53 6.18 -3.40 -3.48
CA GLU A 53 6.15 -2.10 -2.80
C GLU A 53 4.73 -1.68 -2.41
N LEU A 54 3.76 -1.80 -3.32
CA LEU A 54 2.35 -1.49 -3.05
C LEU A 54 1.78 -2.39 -1.94
N LYS A 55 2.13 -3.69 -1.93
CA LYS A 55 1.73 -4.61 -0.86
C LYS A 55 2.31 -4.17 0.49
N ALA A 56 3.59 -3.81 0.54
CA ALA A 56 4.24 -3.34 1.75
C ALA A 56 3.58 -2.05 2.28
N ILE A 57 3.29 -1.08 1.39
CA ILE A 57 2.56 0.15 1.73
C ILE A 57 1.20 -0.19 2.34
N THR A 58 0.40 -1.04 1.67
CA THR A 58 -0.94 -1.42 2.14
C THR A 58 -0.90 -2.10 3.51
N VAL A 59 -0.01 -3.07 3.71
CA VAL A 59 0.11 -3.78 4.99
C VAL A 59 0.52 -2.83 6.12
N ASN A 60 1.51 -1.97 5.89
CA ASN A 60 1.96 -1.01 6.89
C ASN A 60 0.89 0.04 7.20
N CYS A 61 0.16 0.51 6.19
CA CYS A 61 -0.98 1.42 6.37
C CYS A 61 -2.07 0.79 7.23
N VAL A 62 -2.49 -0.44 6.91
CA VAL A 62 -3.53 -1.15 7.66
C VAL A 62 -3.06 -1.46 9.09
N ARG A 63 -1.81 -1.92 9.28
CA ARG A 63 -1.24 -2.13 10.62
C ARG A 63 -1.27 -0.85 11.45
N ALA A 64 -0.85 0.27 10.86
CA ALA A 64 -0.86 1.57 11.54
C ALA A 64 -2.28 2.01 11.92
N GLN A 65 -3.27 1.81 11.05
CA GLN A 65 -4.68 2.12 11.35
C GLN A 65 -5.30 1.19 12.39
N LEU A 66 -4.91 -0.09 12.41
CA LEU A 66 -5.45 -1.07 13.35
C LEU A 66 -4.73 -1.09 14.70
N GLY A 67 -3.52 -0.52 14.80
CA GLY A 67 -2.67 -0.57 15.99
C GLY A 67 -2.21 -1.99 16.37
N ARG A 68 -2.38 -2.97 15.48
CA ARG A 68 -2.03 -4.38 15.69
C ARG A 68 -1.72 -5.05 14.36
N ASP A 69 -1.00 -6.17 14.42
CA ASP A 69 -0.82 -7.01 13.24
C ASP A 69 -2.15 -7.57 12.77
N ILE A 70 -2.31 -7.60 11.44
CA ILE A 70 -3.41 -8.31 10.81
C ILE A 70 -3.15 -9.78 11.08
N ASN A 71 -4.01 -10.43 11.86
CA ASN A 71 -4.09 -11.90 11.90
C ASN A 71 -4.38 -12.37 10.46
N SER A 72 -3.31 -12.63 9.71
CA SER A 72 -3.32 -12.53 8.26
C SER A 72 -4.22 -13.59 7.62
N ALA A 73 -4.45 -14.69 8.33
CA ALA A 73 -5.37 -15.75 7.94
C ALA A 73 -6.83 -15.28 7.82
N SER A 74 -7.33 -14.45 8.75
CA SER A 74 -8.73 -14.01 8.73
C SER A 74 -8.99 -12.89 7.72
N PHE A 75 -8.02 -11.98 7.52
CA PHE A 75 -8.13 -10.96 6.48
C PHE A 75 -7.99 -11.53 5.08
N LEU A 76 -7.09 -12.50 4.87
CA LEU A 76 -6.98 -13.20 3.58
C LEU A 76 -8.26 -13.99 3.26
N ALA A 77 -8.85 -14.67 4.25
CA ALA A 77 -10.14 -15.33 4.08
C ALA A 77 -11.25 -14.34 3.67
N LEU A 78 -11.33 -13.17 4.33
CA LEU A 78 -12.30 -12.12 4.00
C LEU A 78 -12.13 -11.62 2.55
N VAL A 79 -10.88 -11.33 2.13
CA VAL A 79 -10.60 -10.83 0.78
C VAL A 79 -10.93 -11.88 -0.28
N GLN A 80 -10.57 -13.15 -0.04
CA GLN A 80 -10.88 -14.26 -0.95
C GLN A 80 -12.39 -14.44 -1.14
N GLU A 81 -13.16 -14.40 -0.05
CA GLU A 81 -14.61 -14.54 -0.08
C GLU A 81 -15.31 -13.41 -0.85
N THR A 82 -14.71 -12.22 -0.88
CA THR A 82 -15.24 -11.05 -1.61
C THR A 82 -14.99 -11.18 -3.12
N THR A 83 -13.94 -11.88 -3.55
CA THR A 83 -13.61 -12.14 -4.96
C THR A 83 -14.38 -13.30 -5.59
N GLU A 84 -14.89 -14.24 -4.80
CA GLU A 84 -15.67 -15.40 -5.30
C GLU A 84 -17.16 -15.08 -5.54
N ARG A 85 -17.64 -13.92 -5.08
CA ARG A 85 -19.04 -13.50 -5.21
C ARG A 85 -19.28 -12.47 -6.33
N VAL A 86 -18.29 -12.25 -7.21
CA VAL A 86 -18.39 -11.37 -8.40
C VAL A 86 -18.34 -12.19 -9.67
#